data_AF-A0A496B2G1-F1
#
_entry.id   AF-A0A496B2G1-F1
#
_cell.length_a   1.000
_cell.length_b   1.000
_cell.length_c   1.000
_cell.angle_alpha   90.00
_cell.angle_beta   90.00
_cell.angle_gamma   90.00
#
_symmetry.space_group_name_H-M   'P 1'
#
loop_
_entity.id
_entity.type
_entity.pdbx_description
1 polymer ?
#
loop_
_entity_poly.entity_id
_entity_poly.type
_entity_poly.pdbx_seq_one_letter_code
_entity_poly.pdbx_strand_id
1 'polypeptide(L)'
;MEERKMKRITDKHRGRPGHSGGQETRAPRDKRRKGYRLLFCLLAIGFFASVGAAQVEEMAIGNTFGVGAREMGMGGASLGLADDYTALYWNPAGLAQIRQFELFTSFSHNTATADTTFAGAETTGTSRSQVRPNAIGMVYPFPRREGGLAIAFGYNRAQNFDTQTAIQGIDPGSGTEFSGLAVDETNVNTGGIGIWSFGASMSLTKRILIGGSIDFWQGHSLNELDTTATDIVNIDSELARFRYDDETDREYSGIGGRIGLLAHLTDAISLGITLVSPIELSVNEHWYQGTVAYYDDGEQISDSESGAQAFDIERPFEIGTGIAIKLLDKRLTFAGDVQLTDWTQTRYDPVPADNISQNNFEKFYATTLQARLGAEYRIPVIDTHVRLGYFRDTLPFTETDVENERDFLTMGVGKVFENMLKVDLAYMLGNWQRSNNALTTERVTHRVFVSAAYRF
;
A
#
# COMPACT_ATOMS: atom_id res chain seq x y z
N MET A 1 71.83 34.37 -17.94
CA MET A 1 73.12 34.41 -18.66
C MET A 1 73.58 32.99 -18.84
N GLU A 2 73.96 32.70 -20.07
CA GLU A 2 74.56 31.50 -20.67
C GLU A 2 74.77 30.23 -19.82
N GLU A 3 74.28 29.08 -20.26
CA GLU A 3 74.80 28.24 -21.36
C GLU A 3 76.07 27.45 -20.97
N ARG A 4 76.11 26.20 -21.48
CA ARG A 4 77.29 25.39 -21.87
C ARG A 4 77.87 24.41 -20.84
N LYS A 5 77.70 23.11 -21.12
CA LYS A 5 78.57 22.19 -21.95
C LYS A 5 79.81 21.79 -21.15
N MET A 6 80.39 20.59 -21.23
CA MET A 6 80.21 19.34 -21.96
C MET A 6 81.24 18.35 -21.38
N LYS A 7 80.91 17.05 -21.39
CA LYS A 7 81.77 15.88 -21.73
C LYS A 7 83.25 15.82 -21.26
N ARG A 8 83.61 14.71 -20.61
CA ARG A 8 84.43 13.56 -21.14
C ARG A 8 84.83 12.64 -19.96
N ILE A 9 84.40 11.38 -19.94
CA ILE A 9 85.12 10.14 -20.30
C ILE A 9 86.48 9.97 -19.58
N THR A 10 86.56 8.98 -18.69
CA THR A 10 87.71 8.05 -18.57
C THR A 10 87.34 6.81 -17.75
N ASP A 11 88.04 5.73 -18.06
CA ASP A 11 87.67 4.33 -17.91
C ASP A 11 88.36 3.64 -16.71
N LYS A 12 87.78 2.50 -16.29
CA LYS A 12 88.32 1.40 -15.43
C LYS A 12 88.77 1.69 -13.99
N HIS A 13 88.06 1.08 -13.03
CA HIS A 13 88.62 -0.01 -12.22
C HIS A 13 87.55 -0.89 -11.55
N ARG A 14 87.82 -2.19 -11.50
CA ARG A 14 87.00 -3.26 -10.93
C ARG A 14 86.81 -3.09 -9.42
N GLY A 15 85.58 -3.22 -8.96
CA GLY A 15 85.23 -3.51 -7.56
C GLY A 15 83.80 -4.07 -7.52
N ARG A 16 83.62 -5.31 -7.07
CA ARG A 16 82.30 -5.91 -6.80
C ARG A 16 81.59 -5.13 -5.68
N PRO A 17 80.26 -4.98 -5.73
CA PRO A 17 79.49 -4.93 -4.49
C PRO A 17 78.32 -5.91 -4.50
N GLY A 18 78.02 -6.40 -3.30
CA GLY A 18 77.03 -7.43 -3.01
C GLY A 18 75.58 -6.99 -3.22
N HIS A 19 74.73 -8.01 -3.28
CA HIS A 19 73.28 -7.91 -3.24
C HIS A 19 72.81 -7.22 -1.95
N SER A 20 72.06 -6.12 -2.10
CA SER A 20 71.06 -5.69 -1.12
C SER A 20 69.70 -5.68 -1.81
N GLY A 21 68.87 -6.68 -1.49
CA GLY A 21 67.47 -6.72 -1.92
C GLY A 21 66.69 -5.61 -1.21
N GLY A 22 66.08 -4.74 -2.00
CA GLY A 22 65.05 -3.82 -1.51
C GLY A 22 63.79 -4.61 -1.20
N GLN A 23 63.39 -4.62 0.07
CA GLN A 23 62.08 -5.07 0.50
C GLN A 23 61.04 -4.04 0.04
N GLU A 24 60.25 -4.40 -0.99
CA GLU A 24 58.93 -3.81 -1.17
C GLU A 24 58.09 -4.16 0.07
N THR A 25 57.71 -3.13 0.84
CA THR A 25 56.72 -3.25 1.91
C THR A 25 55.36 -3.59 1.31
N ARG A 26 55.11 -4.90 1.12
CA ARG A 26 53.77 -5.42 0.86
C ARG A 26 52.90 -5.10 2.07
N ALA A 27 51.86 -4.30 1.87
CA ALA A 27 50.78 -4.19 2.84
C ALA A 27 50.28 -5.61 3.22
N PRO A 28 49.97 -5.88 4.51
CA PRO A 28 49.63 -7.22 4.95
C PRO A 28 48.42 -7.75 4.18
N ARG A 29 48.55 -8.97 3.65
CA ARG A 29 47.59 -9.67 2.77
C ARG A 29 46.18 -9.73 3.38
N ASP A 30 46.08 -9.73 4.71
CA ASP A 30 44.83 -9.67 5.47
C ASP A 30 44.08 -8.34 5.38
N LYS A 31 44.77 -7.20 5.33
CA LYS A 31 44.08 -5.89 5.23
C LYS A 31 43.46 -5.71 3.85
N ARG A 32 44.10 -6.22 2.80
CA ARG A 32 43.53 -6.26 1.45
C ARG A 32 42.33 -7.20 1.37
N ARG A 33 42.41 -8.41 1.96
CA ARG A 33 41.28 -9.35 2.03
C ARG A 33 40.07 -8.79 2.79
N LYS A 34 40.28 -8.15 3.94
CA LYS A 34 39.19 -7.48 4.68
C LYS A 34 38.53 -6.34 3.89
N GLY A 35 39.32 -5.57 3.13
CA GLY A 35 38.79 -4.51 2.27
C GLY A 35 37.91 -5.04 1.13
N TYR A 36 38.33 -6.14 0.47
CA TYR A 36 37.52 -6.79 -0.55
C TYR A 36 36.26 -7.46 0.02
N ARG A 37 36.33 -8.04 1.22
CA ARG A 37 35.20 -8.70 1.89
C ARG A 37 34.16 -7.72 2.45
N LEU A 38 34.58 -6.56 2.97
CA LEU A 38 33.67 -5.47 3.35
C LEU A 38 33.00 -4.87 2.11
N LEU A 39 33.76 -4.68 1.03
CA LEU A 39 33.23 -4.24 -0.26
C LEU A 39 32.22 -5.25 -0.82
N PHE A 40 32.44 -6.56 -0.65
CA PHE A 40 31.51 -7.62 -1.02
C PHE A 40 30.21 -7.57 -0.21
N CYS A 41 30.27 -7.33 1.11
CA CYS A 41 29.05 -7.15 1.91
C CYS A 41 28.25 -5.92 1.45
N LEU A 42 28.93 -4.81 1.15
CA LEU A 42 28.30 -3.59 0.61
C LEU A 42 27.71 -3.81 -0.80
N LEU A 43 28.36 -4.62 -1.65
CA LEU A 43 27.84 -5.00 -2.97
C LEU A 43 26.64 -5.96 -2.86
N ALA A 44 26.63 -6.84 -1.86
CA ALA A 44 25.53 -7.76 -1.58
C ALA A 44 24.27 -7.05 -1.05
N ILE A 45 24.42 -5.97 -0.26
CA ILE A 45 23.30 -5.07 0.10
C ILE A 45 22.67 -4.48 -1.17
N GLY A 46 23.50 -4.05 -2.13
CA GLY A 46 23.03 -3.59 -3.44
C GLY A 46 22.33 -4.68 -4.27
N PHE A 47 22.63 -5.96 -4.04
CA PHE A 47 22.00 -7.10 -4.73
C PHE A 47 20.61 -7.43 -4.19
N PHE A 48 20.40 -7.55 -2.88
CA PHE A 48 19.05 -7.84 -2.36
C PHE A 48 18.09 -6.67 -2.57
N ALA A 49 18.60 -5.44 -2.54
CA ALA A 49 17.87 -4.28 -3.03
C ALA A 49 17.53 -4.35 -4.53
N SER A 50 18.24 -5.15 -5.35
CA SER A 50 18.07 -5.26 -6.81
C SER A 50 17.52 -6.59 -7.35
N VAL A 51 17.45 -7.67 -6.58
CA VAL A 51 16.55 -8.81 -6.88
C VAL A 51 15.10 -8.32 -6.84
N GLY A 52 14.85 -7.25 -6.06
CA GLY A 52 13.68 -6.38 -6.12
C GLY A 52 13.84 -5.10 -6.96
N ALA A 53 14.70 -5.02 -7.99
CA ALA A 53 14.95 -3.81 -8.81
C ALA A 53 13.75 -3.29 -9.63
N ALA A 54 12.52 -3.68 -9.27
CA ALA A 54 11.34 -2.91 -9.58
C ALA A 54 11.25 -1.77 -8.56
N GLN A 55 10.88 -0.57 -8.98
CA GLN A 55 10.50 0.42 -7.99
C GLN A 55 9.38 -0.11 -7.08
N VAL A 56 9.55 0.02 -5.77
CA VAL A 56 8.58 -0.46 -4.79
C VAL A 56 7.33 0.42 -4.90
N GLU A 57 6.18 -0.20 -5.23
CA GLU A 57 4.88 0.45 -5.21
C GLU A 57 4.66 1.07 -3.81
N GLU A 58 4.40 2.38 -3.76
CA GLU A 58 4.16 3.08 -2.51
C GLU A 58 2.83 2.60 -1.92
N MET A 59 2.88 1.93 -0.77
CA MET A 59 1.71 1.31 -0.16
C MET A 59 0.64 2.33 0.27
N ALA A 60 1.06 3.56 0.57
CA ALA A 60 0.15 4.66 0.88
C ALA A 60 -0.66 5.15 -0.35
N ILE A 61 -0.35 4.67 -1.56
CA ILE A 61 -1.02 5.05 -2.80
C ILE A 61 -1.94 3.93 -3.30
N GLY A 62 -3.19 4.30 -3.61
CA GLY A 62 -4.21 3.36 -4.02
C GLY A 62 -4.62 2.37 -2.91
N ASN A 63 -5.06 1.17 -3.30
CA ASN A 63 -5.41 0.05 -2.40
C ASN A 63 -6.51 0.39 -1.38
N THR A 64 -7.69 0.71 -1.91
CA THR A 64 -8.83 1.03 -1.05
C THR A 64 -9.32 -0.21 -0.29
N PHE A 65 -9.47 -0.10 1.03
CA PHE A 65 -9.88 -1.24 1.84
C PHE A 65 -11.41 -1.39 1.91
N GLY A 66 -12.12 -0.25 1.98
CA GLY A 66 -13.57 -0.20 2.12
C GLY A 66 -14.04 0.09 3.55
N VAL A 67 -15.15 0.81 3.68
CA VAL A 67 -15.72 1.25 4.96
C VAL A 67 -17.20 0.89 5.01
N GLY A 68 -17.58 0.11 6.02
CA GLY A 68 -18.97 -0.30 6.27
C GLY A 68 -19.40 -1.57 5.55
N ALA A 69 -19.99 -2.52 6.26
CA ALA A 69 -20.40 -3.80 5.70
C ALA A 69 -21.53 -3.66 4.67
N ARG A 70 -22.47 -2.73 4.87
CA ARG A 70 -23.55 -2.51 3.91
C ARG A 70 -23.00 -2.04 2.57
N GLU A 71 -22.11 -1.07 2.60
CA GLU A 71 -21.47 -0.44 1.44
C GLU A 71 -20.60 -1.47 0.74
N MET A 72 -19.80 -2.24 1.47
CA MET A 72 -18.99 -3.30 0.87
C MET A 72 -19.84 -4.42 0.29
N GLY A 73 -21.00 -4.75 0.87
CA GLY A 73 -21.99 -5.66 0.26
C GLY A 73 -22.58 -5.15 -1.06
N MET A 74 -22.47 -3.85 -1.33
CA MET A 74 -22.88 -3.16 -2.57
C MET A 74 -21.69 -2.83 -3.49
N GLY A 75 -20.53 -3.45 -3.27
CA GLY A 75 -19.31 -3.17 -4.06
C GLY A 75 -18.74 -1.78 -3.81
N GLY A 76 -19.09 -1.14 -2.68
CA GLY A 76 -18.73 0.23 -2.34
C GLY A 76 -19.54 1.30 -3.09
N ALA A 77 -20.58 0.93 -3.84
CA ALA A 77 -21.45 1.87 -4.54
C ALA A 77 -22.39 2.60 -3.54
N SER A 78 -21.92 3.72 -3.00
CA SER A 78 -22.58 4.48 -1.93
C SER A 78 -22.67 5.99 -2.17
N LEU A 79 -21.96 6.57 -3.14
CA LEU A 79 -21.92 8.03 -3.32
C LEU A 79 -23.30 8.63 -3.56
N GLY A 80 -24.17 7.93 -4.31
CA GLY A 80 -25.57 8.32 -4.53
C GLY A 80 -26.58 7.82 -3.49
N LEU A 81 -26.16 6.98 -2.52
CA LEU A 81 -27.03 6.29 -1.56
C LEU A 81 -26.84 6.76 -0.12
N ALA A 82 -25.61 7.13 0.27
CA ALA A 82 -25.13 7.46 1.61
C ALA A 82 -26.22 7.99 2.58
N ASP A 83 -26.60 7.16 3.56
CA ASP A 83 -27.71 7.43 4.49
C ASP A 83 -27.50 6.82 5.90
N ASP A 84 -26.24 6.55 6.27
CA ASP A 84 -25.79 6.16 7.61
C ASP A 84 -24.43 6.81 7.95
N TYR A 85 -23.85 6.49 9.11
CA TYR A 85 -22.58 7.04 9.58
C TYR A 85 -21.47 7.00 8.53
N THR A 86 -21.42 5.94 7.70
CA THR A 86 -20.37 5.78 6.69
C THR A 86 -20.44 6.85 5.59
N ALA A 87 -21.55 7.59 5.50
CA ALA A 87 -21.66 8.79 4.69
C ALA A 87 -20.53 9.80 4.98
N LEU A 88 -20.04 9.86 6.23
CA LEU A 88 -18.89 10.69 6.57
C LEU A 88 -17.64 10.36 5.74
N TYR A 89 -17.43 9.08 5.43
CA TYR A 89 -16.36 8.63 4.54
C TYR A 89 -16.76 8.65 3.06
N TRP A 90 -17.96 8.20 2.70
CA TRP A 90 -18.36 8.09 1.30
C TRP A 90 -18.82 9.44 0.71
N ASN A 91 -19.93 9.99 1.20
CA ASN A 91 -20.49 11.28 0.77
C ASN A 91 -21.13 12.04 1.96
N PRO A 92 -20.42 13.03 2.55
CA PRO A 92 -20.90 13.73 3.75
C PRO A 92 -22.26 14.41 3.60
N ALA A 93 -22.71 14.75 2.39
CA ALA A 93 -24.06 15.30 2.17
C ALA A 93 -25.18 14.34 2.61
N GLY A 94 -24.91 13.04 2.58
CA GLY A 94 -25.84 11.99 2.99
C GLY A 94 -26.23 12.05 4.46
N LEU A 95 -25.36 12.59 5.33
CA LEU A 95 -25.60 12.72 6.77
C LEU A 95 -26.87 13.51 7.08
N ALA A 96 -27.25 14.48 6.25
CA ALA A 96 -28.43 15.31 6.46
C ALA A 96 -29.76 14.55 6.26
N GLN A 97 -29.71 13.32 5.74
CA GLN A 97 -30.86 12.43 5.66
C GLN A 97 -31.12 11.68 6.97
N ILE A 98 -30.11 11.58 7.84
CA ILE A 98 -30.19 10.84 9.10
C ILE A 98 -31.04 11.64 10.10
N ARG A 99 -32.03 10.98 10.70
CA ARG A 99 -33.06 11.63 11.55
C ARG A 99 -32.98 11.26 13.02
N GLN A 100 -32.27 10.19 13.35
CA GLN A 100 -32.09 9.69 14.71
C GLN A 100 -30.61 9.74 15.04
N PHE A 101 -30.31 9.85 16.34
CA PHE A 101 -28.93 9.71 16.76
C PHE A 101 -28.46 8.31 16.39
N GLU A 102 -27.29 8.19 15.79
CA GLU A 102 -26.75 6.91 15.34
C GLU A 102 -25.37 6.68 15.97
N LEU A 103 -25.18 5.50 16.57
CA LEU A 103 -23.86 4.96 16.90
C LEU A 103 -23.54 3.85 15.91
N PHE A 104 -22.32 3.85 15.38
CA PHE A 104 -21.87 2.88 14.39
C PHE A 104 -20.56 2.23 14.83
N THR A 105 -20.44 0.94 14.59
CA THR A 105 -19.19 0.19 14.72
C THR A 105 -19.07 -0.83 13.61
N SER A 106 -17.84 -1.09 13.17
CA SER A 106 -17.53 -2.04 12.11
C SER A 106 -16.18 -2.69 12.38
N PHE A 107 -16.10 -4.00 12.13
CA PHE A 107 -14.88 -4.80 12.13
C PHE A 107 -14.70 -5.47 10.78
N SER A 108 -13.46 -5.69 10.41
CA SER A 108 -13.11 -6.42 9.19
C SER A 108 -12.16 -7.57 9.51
N HIS A 109 -12.39 -8.71 8.90
CA HIS A 109 -11.46 -9.82 8.83
C HIS A 109 -10.94 -9.93 7.39
N ASN A 110 -9.63 -9.89 7.20
CA ASN A 110 -9.00 -10.00 5.90
C ASN A 110 -8.07 -11.21 5.89
N THR A 111 -8.24 -12.07 4.89
CA THR A 111 -7.31 -13.14 4.55
C THR A 111 -6.73 -12.82 3.18
N ALA A 112 -5.43 -12.61 3.09
CA ALA A 112 -4.70 -12.39 1.85
C ALA A 112 -3.77 -13.57 1.60
N THR A 113 -3.89 -14.20 0.45
CA THR A 113 -2.95 -15.20 -0.04
C THR A 113 -2.15 -14.62 -1.19
N ALA A 114 -0.88 -15.00 -1.27
CA ALA A 114 -0.03 -14.67 -2.40
C ALA A 114 0.68 -15.94 -2.86
N ASP A 115 0.49 -16.27 -4.13
CA ASP A 115 1.20 -17.35 -4.80
C ASP A 115 2.22 -16.72 -5.74
N THR A 116 3.49 -17.01 -5.48
CA THR A 116 4.61 -16.37 -6.16
C THR A 116 5.43 -17.40 -6.92
N THR A 117 5.60 -17.18 -8.22
CA THR A 117 6.40 -18.01 -9.11
C THR A 117 7.62 -17.24 -9.57
N PHE A 118 8.81 -17.77 -9.28
CA PHE A 118 10.08 -17.12 -9.58
C PHE A 118 10.85 -17.87 -10.65
N ALA A 119 11.28 -17.16 -11.70
CA ALA A 119 12.03 -17.69 -12.83
C ALA A 119 11.39 -18.91 -13.55
N GLY A 120 10.06 -19.02 -13.48
CA GLY A 120 9.32 -20.17 -14.02
C GLY A 120 9.55 -21.49 -13.27
N ALA A 121 10.11 -21.41 -12.05
CA ALA A 121 10.30 -22.54 -11.14
C ALA A 121 9.03 -22.84 -10.33
N GLU A 122 9.18 -23.44 -9.14
CA GLU A 122 8.07 -23.79 -8.27
C GLU A 122 7.35 -22.55 -7.72
N THR A 123 6.04 -22.69 -7.48
CA THR A 123 5.21 -21.64 -6.88
C THR A 123 5.27 -21.74 -5.36
N THR A 124 5.57 -20.63 -4.69
CA THR A 124 5.56 -20.50 -3.23
C THR A 124 4.30 -19.77 -2.79
N GLY A 125 3.51 -20.41 -1.93
CA GLY A 125 2.26 -19.85 -1.42
C GLY A 125 2.39 -19.33 0.01
N THR A 126 1.86 -18.14 0.27
CA THR A 126 1.74 -17.54 1.60
C THR A 126 0.29 -17.21 1.93
N SER A 127 -0.03 -17.13 3.22
CA SER A 127 -1.33 -16.69 3.69
C SER A 127 -1.20 -15.86 4.95
N ARG A 128 -1.91 -14.73 5.01
CA ARG A 128 -2.00 -13.87 6.18
C ARG A 128 -3.45 -13.56 6.50
N SER A 129 -3.85 -13.75 7.76
CA SER A 129 -5.23 -13.55 8.22
C SER A 129 -5.28 -12.69 9.47
N GLN A 130 -6.03 -11.59 9.43
CA GLN A 130 -6.13 -10.65 10.56
C GLN A 130 -7.54 -10.07 10.72
N VAL A 131 -7.89 -9.78 11.97
CA VAL A 131 -9.07 -8.98 12.33
C VAL A 131 -8.59 -7.58 12.70
N ARG A 132 -9.25 -6.55 12.14
CA ARG A 132 -8.98 -5.14 12.42
C ARG A 132 -10.29 -4.40 12.69
N PRO A 133 -10.32 -3.41 13.60
CA PRO A 133 -11.38 -2.41 13.62
C PRO A 133 -11.44 -1.69 12.27
N ASN A 134 -12.64 -1.60 11.69
CA ASN A 134 -12.85 -0.96 10.39
C ASN A 134 -13.42 0.45 10.55
N ALA A 135 -14.42 0.63 11.40
CA ALA A 135 -14.98 1.95 11.66
C ALA A 135 -15.65 2.05 13.03
N ILE A 136 -15.66 3.25 13.59
CA ILE A 136 -16.46 3.58 14.76
C ILE A 136 -16.82 5.05 14.71
N GLY A 137 -18.07 5.38 14.99
CA GLY A 137 -18.43 6.78 15.12
C GLY A 137 -19.90 7.01 15.41
N MET A 138 -20.28 8.27 15.30
CA MET A 138 -21.61 8.71 15.64
C MET A 138 -22.11 9.78 14.69
N VAL A 139 -23.43 9.86 14.57
CA VAL A 139 -24.14 10.94 13.88
C VAL A 139 -25.15 11.56 14.83
N TYR A 140 -25.08 12.88 15.00
CA TYR A 140 -26.03 13.66 15.76
C TYR A 140 -26.86 14.54 14.82
N PRO A 141 -28.15 14.22 14.61
CA PRO A 141 -29.04 15.06 13.82
C PRO A 141 -29.63 16.20 14.68
N PHE A 142 -29.62 17.41 14.13
CA PHE A 142 -30.29 18.56 14.70
C PHE A 142 -31.72 18.69 14.16
N PRO A 143 -32.74 18.76 15.04
CA PRO A 143 -34.12 18.98 14.62
C PRO A 143 -34.27 20.35 13.92
N ARG A 144 -34.76 20.37 12.69
CA ARG A 144 -35.14 21.60 11.97
C ARG A 144 -36.54 21.45 11.37
N ARG A 145 -37.29 22.57 11.33
CA ARG A 145 -38.65 22.61 10.78
C ARG A 145 -38.69 22.26 9.29
N GLU A 146 -37.64 22.60 8.55
CA GLU A 146 -37.45 22.25 7.15
C GLU A 146 -35.98 21.88 6.89
N GLY A 147 -35.75 20.71 6.28
CA GLY A 147 -34.41 20.16 6.04
C GLY A 147 -33.83 19.34 7.19
N GLY A 148 -32.76 18.61 6.92
CA GLY A 148 -31.93 17.96 7.94
C GLY A 148 -30.61 18.70 8.10
N LEU A 149 -30.14 18.82 9.34
CA LEU A 149 -28.80 19.26 9.69
C LEU A 149 -28.22 18.15 10.56
N ALA A 150 -27.02 17.67 10.26
CA ALA A 150 -26.39 16.63 11.05
C ALA A 150 -24.89 16.89 11.15
N ILE A 151 -24.32 16.55 12.30
CA ILE A 151 -22.88 16.47 12.51
C ILE A 151 -22.50 15.02 12.76
N ALA A 152 -21.30 14.64 12.36
CA ALA A 152 -20.78 13.30 12.56
C ALA A 152 -19.31 13.35 12.94
N PHE A 153 -18.90 12.37 13.73
CA PHE A 153 -17.52 12.19 14.12
C PHE A 153 -17.19 10.70 14.20
N GLY A 154 -16.01 10.32 13.76
CA GLY A 154 -15.43 9.03 14.13
C GLY A 154 -14.24 8.64 13.29
N TYR A 155 -13.86 7.38 13.41
CA TYR A 155 -12.70 6.76 12.78
C TYR A 155 -13.13 5.78 11.69
N ASN A 156 -12.43 5.80 10.56
CA ASN A 156 -12.59 4.85 9.46
C ASN A 156 -11.21 4.36 8.98
N ARG A 157 -11.06 3.05 8.77
CA ARG A 157 -9.86 2.44 8.18
C ARG A 157 -9.96 2.50 6.66
N ALA A 158 -9.24 3.43 6.05
CA ALA A 158 -9.30 3.66 4.61
C ALA A 158 -8.39 2.69 3.83
N GLN A 159 -7.22 2.35 4.39
CA GLN A 159 -6.24 1.47 3.77
C GLN A 159 -5.76 0.40 4.75
N ASN A 160 -5.46 -0.78 4.21
CA ASN A 160 -4.90 -1.87 4.97
C ASN A 160 -3.63 -2.37 4.28
N PHE A 161 -2.54 -2.42 5.01
CA PHE A 161 -1.23 -2.77 4.45
C PHE A 161 -0.81 -4.20 4.78
N ASP A 162 -1.64 -4.95 5.49
CA ASP A 162 -1.30 -6.30 5.87
C ASP A 162 -1.18 -7.24 4.65
N THR A 163 0.04 -7.64 4.33
CA THR A 163 0.37 -8.58 3.25
C THR A 163 1.56 -9.44 3.63
N GLN A 164 1.69 -10.59 2.96
CA GLN A 164 2.87 -11.43 3.09
C GLN A 164 3.14 -12.09 1.73
N THR A 165 4.38 -12.06 1.29
CA THR A 165 4.85 -12.73 0.07
C THR A 165 6.11 -13.50 0.40
N ALA A 166 6.33 -14.62 -0.28
CA ALA A 166 7.56 -15.37 -0.16
C ALA A 166 8.04 -15.79 -1.55
N ILE A 167 9.36 -15.82 -1.72
CA ILE A 167 10.01 -16.22 -2.97
C ILE A 167 10.96 -17.36 -2.64
N GLN A 168 10.81 -18.48 -3.34
CA GLN A 168 11.77 -19.58 -3.26
C GLN A 168 12.17 -20.01 -4.67
N GLY A 169 13.46 -20.21 -4.88
CA GLY A 169 13.97 -20.69 -6.17
C GLY A 169 15.46 -20.47 -6.34
N ILE A 170 15.97 -20.83 -7.52
CA ILE A 170 17.37 -20.58 -7.89
C ILE A 170 17.40 -19.33 -8.76
N ASP A 171 18.28 -18.37 -8.43
CA ASP A 171 18.48 -17.19 -9.29
C ASP A 171 18.96 -17.66 -10.69
N PRO A 172 18.17 -17.43 -11.77
CA PRO A 172 18.46 -17.96 -13.11
C PRO A 172 19.66 -17.31 -13.79
N GLY A 173 20.34 -16.38 -13.13
CA GLY A 173 21.53 -15.72 -13.65
C GLY A 173 21.29 -14.25 -13.92
N SER A 174 20.97 -13.52 -12.85
CA SER A 174 20.92 -12.06 -12.81
C SER A 174 22.21 -11.34 -13.29
N GLY A 175 23.28 -12.08 -13.59
CA GLY A 175 24.57 -11.53 -14.03
C GLY A 175 25.45 -11.05 -12.88
N THR A 176 25.11 -11.43 -11.65
CA THR A 176 25.80 -11.05 -10.41
C THR A 176 26.62 -12.21 -9.84
N GLU A 177 27.38 -11.93 -8.77
CA GLU A 177 28.14 -12.93 -8.01
C GLU A 177 27.27 -13.94 -7.22
N PHE A 178 25.96 -13.70 -7.12
CA PHE A 178 24.99 -14.59 -6.45
C PHE A 178 24.15 -15.41 -7.45
N SER A 179 24.46 -15.32 -8.74
CA SER A 179 23.82 -16.11 -9.80
C SER A 179 23.90 -17.61 -9.51
N GLY A 180 22.74 -18.28 -9.47
CA GLY A 180 22.65 -19.73 -9.25
C GLY A 180 22.59 -20.16 -7.78
N LEU A 181 22.57 -19.22 -6.83
CA LEU A 181 22.25 -19.53 -5.44
C LEU A 181 20.76 -19.84 -5.25
N ALA A 182 20.46 -20.70 -4.28
CA ALA A 182 19.09 -20.96 -3.84
C ALA A 182 18.64 -19.83 -2.89
N VAL A 183 17.65 -19.06 -3.32
CA VAL A 183 17.05 -17.94 -2.60
C VAL A 183 15.80 -18.41 -1.87
N ASP A 184 15.67 -18.01 -0.61
CA ASP A 184 14.47 -18.10 0.23
C ASP A 184 14.24 -16.71 0.84
N GLU A 185 13.18 -16.05 0.41
CA GLU A 185 12.83 -14.68 0.82
C GLU A 185 11.42 -14.67 1.39
N THR A 186 11.21 -13.95 2.49
CA THR A 186 9.89 -13.64 3.03
C THR A 186 9.80 -12.14 3.26
N ASN A 187 8.79 -11.52 2.66
CA ASN A 187 8.43 -10.14 2.91
C ASN A 187 7.07 -10.07 3.59
N VAL A 188 7.03 -9.50 4.78
CA VAL A 188 5.82 -9.27 5.58
C VAL A 188 5.65 -7.78 5.74
N ASN A 189 4.45 -7.29 5.40
CA ASN A 189 4.08 -5.94 5.75
C ASN A 189 2.83 -5.93 6.63
N THR A 190 2.80 -5.03 7.61
CA THR A 190 1.70 -4.92 8.56
C THR A 190 1.29 -3.48 8.80
N GLY A 191 0.00 -3.26 9.06
CA GLY A 191 -0.51 -1.93 9.42
C GLY A 191 -1.57 -1.40 8.46
N GLY A 192 -1.61 -0.08 8.28
CA GLY A 192 -2.62 0.60 7.48
C GLY A 192 -2.88 2.03 7.92
N ILE A 193 -3.66 2.74 7.13
CA ILE A 193 -4.04 4.13 7.38
C ILE A 193 -5.52 4.22 7.74
N GLY A 194 -5.78 4.90 8.85
CA GLY A 194 -7.11 5.32 9.26
C GLY A 194 -7.30 6.82 9.21
N ILE A 195 -8.55 7.24 9.27
CA ILE A 195 -8.98 8.62 9.15
C ILE A 195 -9.92 8.92 10.30
N TRP A 196 -9.58 9.93 11.10
CA TRP A 196 -10.52 10.57 12.00
C TRP A 196 -11.21 11.72 11.26
N SER A 197 -12.52 11.63 11.10
CA SER A 197 -13.30 12.61 10.35
C SER A 197 -14.23 13.37 11.28
N PHE A 198 -14.30 14.68 11.09
CA PHE A 198 -15.32 15.56 11.68
C PHE A 198 -16.12 16.18 10.54
N GLY A 199 -17.40 15.85 10.45
CA GLY A 199 -18.24 16.28 9.34
C GLY A 199 -19.52 16.95 9.78
N ALA A 200 -20.03 17.78 8.88
CA ALA A 200 -21.32 18.43 8.99
C ALA A 200 -22.05 18.42 7.65
N SER A 201 -23.37 18.41 7.70
CA SER A 201 -24.21 18.35 6.51
C SER A 201 -25.50 19.13 6.71
N MET A 202 -26.05 19.65 5.62
CA MET A 202 -27.34 20.32 5.65
C MET A 202 -28.12 20.12 4.35
N SER A 203 -29.45 20.09 4.45
CA SER A 203 -30.34 20.23 3.30
C SER A 203 -30.40 21.70 2.87
N LEU A 204 -29.93 22.02 1.66
CA LEU A 204 -30.14 23.34 1.04
C LEU A 204 -31.59 23.51 0.57
N THR A 205 -32.15 22.43 0.02
CA THR A 205 -33.56 22.35 -0.38
C THR A 205 -34.11 20.99 0.04
N LYS A 206 -35.41 20.73 -0.20
CA LYS A 206 -36.00 19.39 0.04
C LYS A 206 -35.36 18.27 -0.78
N ARG A 207 -34.61 18.60 -1.85
CA ARG A 207 -34.01 17.65 -2.78
C ARG A 207 -32.49 17.76 -2.90
N ILE A 208 -31.88 18.83 -2.41
CA ILE A 208 -30.44 19.06 -2.53
C ILE A 208 -29.84 19.15 -1.14
N LEU A 209 -28.86 18.29 -0.88
CA LEU A 209 -28.09 18.21 0.34
C LEU A 209 -26.62 18.50 0.03
N ILE A 210 -25.96 19.14 0.98
CA ILE A 210 -24.52 19.39 0.95
C ILE A 210 -23.92 18.92 2.27
N GLY A 211 -22.65 18.57 2.24
CA GLY A 211 -21.90 18.30 3.46
C GLY A 211 -20.41 18.42 3.21
N GLY A 212 -19.66 18.44 4.30
CA GLY A 212 -18.22 18.34 4.23
C GLY A 212 -17.62 17.80 5.51
N SER A 213 -16.38 17.35 5.43
CA SER A 213 -15.58 16.87 6.56
C SER A 213 -14.16 17.41 6.52
N ILE A 214 -13.58 17.48 7.71
CA ILE A 214 -12.14 17.60 7.91
C ILE A 214 -11.66 16.22 8.35
N ASP A 215 -10.62 15.74 7.69
CA ASP A 215 -10.13 14.37 7.78
C ASP A 215 -8.67 14.38 8.27
N PHE A 216 -8.42 13.79 9.43
CA PHE A 216 -7.09 13.60 10.01
C PHE A 216 -6.62 12.18 9.72
N TRP A 217 -5.66 12.06 8.81
CA TRP A 217 -5.06 10.80 8.39
C TRP A 217 -3.98 10.40 9.39
N GLN A 218 -4.04 9.15 9.85
CA GLN A 218 -3.05 8.57 10.77
C GLN A 218 -2.84 7.10 10.42
N GLY A 219 -1.60 6.67 10.35
CA GLY A 219 -1.29 5.27 10.06
C GLY A 219 0.11 4.88 10.46
N HIS A 220 0.37 3.60 10.33
CA HIS A 220 1.67 3.01 10.55
C HIS A 220 1.83 1.81 9.61
N SER A 221 3.05 1.59 9.12
CA SER A 221 3.43 0.41 8.34
C SER A 221 4.75 -0.12 8.87
N LEU A 222 4.81 -1.42 9.12
CA LEU A 222 6.04 -2.13 9.42
C LEU A 222 6.26 -3.16 8.32
N ASN A 223 7.33 -2.99 7.57
CA ASN A 223 7.78 -3.91 6.52
C ASN A 223 9.02 -4.66 7.01
N GLU A 224 8.97 -5.99 7.00
CA GLU A 224 10.04 -6.89 7.40
C GLU A 224 10.36 -7.81 6.22
N LEU A 225 11.58 -7.72 5.70
CA LEU A 225 12.11 -8.53 4.62
C LEU A 225 13.27 -9.37 5.15
N ASP A 226 13.08 -10.69 5.15
CA ASP A 226 14.11 -11.67 5.48
C ASP A 226 14.48 -12.42 4.20
N THR A 227 15.74 -12.34 3.78
CA THR A 227 16.24 -13.09 2.63
C THR A 227 17.45 -13.95 2.98
N THR A 228 17.47 -15.19 2.50
CA THR A 228 18.60 -16.10 2.59
C THR A 228 18.95 -16.61 1.19
N ALA A 229 20.21 -16.45 0.78
CA ALA A 229 20.76 -17.10 -0.41
C ALA A 229 21.80 -18.14 -0.01
N THR A 230 21.64 -19.39 -0.44
CA THR A 230 22.53 -20.50 -0.09
C THR A 230 23.20 -21.07 -1.32
N ASP A 231 24.52 -21.30 -1.25
CA ASP A 231 25.25 -21.98 -2.31
C ASP A 231 25.10 -23.50 -2.18
N ILE A 232 24.06 -24.03 -2.82
CA ILE A 232 23.77 -25.47 -2.79
C ILE A 232 24.56 -26.26 -3.85
N VAL A 233 25.14 -25.57 -4.84
CA VAL A 233 25.81 -26.19 -6.00
C VAL A 233 27.30 -25.85 -6.07
N ASN A 234 27.81 -25.10 -5.09
CA ASN A 234 29.21 -24.69 -4.93
C ASN A 234 29.70 -23.90 -6.16
N ILE A 235 28.92 -22.89 -6.55
CA ILE A 235 29.24 -21.96 -7.62
C ILE A 235 30.34 -20.97 -7.17
N ASP A 236 30.26 -20.50 -5.92
CA ASP A 236 31.27 -19.69 -5.27
C ASP A 236 32.13 -20.55 -4.35
N SER A 237 33.45 -20.54 -4.55
CA SER A 237 34.37 -21.40 -3.81
C SER A 237 34.68 -20.95 -2.37
N GLU A 238 34.17 -19.79 -1.96
CA GLU A 238 34.39 -19.20 -0.64
C GLU A 238 33.08 -19.00 0.13
N LEU A 239 31.97 -18.63 -0.52
CA LEU A 239 30.69 -18.30 0.13
C LEU A 239 29.75 -19.51 0.27
N ALA A 240 29.35 -19.85 1.49
CA ALA A 240 28.38 -20.90 1.77
C ALA A 240 26.93 -20.38 1.76
N ARG A 241 26.71 -19.22 2.41
CA ARG A 241 25.38 -18.63 2.60
C ARG A 241 25.47 -17.14 2.84
N PHE A 242 24.46 -16.41 2.36
CA PHE A 242 24.24 -15.02 2.67
C PHE A 242 22.84 -14.82 3.27
N ARG A 243 22.72 -13.98 4.29
CA ARG A 243 21.46 -13.53 4.87
C ARG A 243 21.38 -12.01 4.80
N TYR A 244 20.20 -11.51 4.45
CA TYR A 244 19.82 -10.10 4.43
C TYR A 244 18.54 -9.93 5.25
N ASP A 245 18.56 -8.96 6.15
CA ASP A 245 17.39 -8.58 6.94
C ASP A 245 17.15 -7.08 6.72
N ASP A 246 15.96 -6.68 6.29
CA ASP A 246 15.57 -5.28 6.10
C ASP A 246 14.25 -5.02 6.83
N GLU A 247 14.25 -4.02 7.71
CA GLU A 247 13.09 -3.58 8.45
C GLU A 247 12.86 -2.10 8.16
N THR A 248 11.63 -1.74 7.77
CA THR A 248 11.23 -0.37 7.51
C THR A 248 9.94 -0.06 8.28
N ASP A 249 10.04 0.79 9.29
CA ASP A 249 8.93 1.33 10.07
C ASP A 249 8.58 2.73 9.59
N ARG A 250 7.32 2.92 9.15
CA ARG A 250 6.78 4.19 8.67
C ARG A 250 5.58 4.63 9.50
N GLU A 251 5.62 5.84 10.01
CA GLU A 251 4.47 6.54 10.58
C GLU A 251 3.91 7.55 9.59
N TYR A 252 2.59 7.55 9.41
CA TYR A 252 1.90 8.43 8.47
C TYR A 252 1.00 9.41 9.22
N SER A 253 1.04 10.69 8.83
CA SER A 253 0.11 11.70 9.31
C SER A 253 -0.27 12.70 8.23
N GLY A 254 -1.49 13.21 8.24
CA GLY A 254 -1.91 14.20 7.24
C GLY A 254 -3.26 14.83 7.55
N ILE A 255 -3.55 15.95 6.91
CA ILE A 255 -4.84 16.65 7.04
C ILE A 255 -5.42 16.85 5.65
N GLY A 256 -6.68 16.47 5.50
CA GLY A 256 -7.45 16.68 4.27
C GLY A 256 -8.86 17.11 4.57
N GLY A 257 -9.66 17.20 3.51
CA GLY A 257 -11.09 17.41 3.63
C GLY A 257 -11.85 16.79 2.47
N ARG A 258 -13.14 16.57 2.73
CA ARG A 258 -14.09 16.06 1.74
C ARG A 258 -15.27 16.99 1.66
N ILE A 259 -15.77 17.22 0.46
CA ILE A 259 -17.03 17.93 0.22
C ILE A 259 -17.95 17.00 -0.57
N GLY A 260 -19.21 16.97 -0.19
CA GLY A 260 -20.25 16.16 -0.81
C GLY A 260 -21.44 16.99 -1.24
N LEU A 261 -22.05 16.57 -2.34
CA LEU A 261 -23.36 17.01 -2.80
C LEU A 261 -24.21 15.77 -3.05
N LEU A 262 -25.48 15.80 -2.66
CA LEU A 262 -26.44 14.76 -2.93
C LEU A 262 -27.76 15.38 -3.41
N ALA A 263 -28.23 14.98 -4.58
CA ALA A 263 -29.42 15.50 -5.22
C ALA A 263 -30.45 14.40 -5.48
N HIS A 264 -31.63 14.51 -4.90
CA HIS A 264 -32.79 13.66 -5.19
C HIS A 264 -33.56 14.20 -6.40
N LEU A 265 -33.15 13.79 -7.61
CA LEU A 265 -33.78 14.19 -8.87
C LEU A 265 -35.27 13.82 -8.88
N THR A 266 -35.59 12.63 -8.37
CA THR A 266 -36.95 12.16 -8.10
C THR A 266 -36.98 11.44 -6.76
N ASP A 267 -38.13 10.91 -6.35
CA ASP A 267 -38.22 10.10 -5.12
C ASP A 267 -37.58 8.70 -5.29
N ALA A 268 -37.28 8.33 -6.54
CA ALA A 268 -36.64 7.08 -6.93
C ALA A 268 -35.16 7.26 -7.30
N ILE A 269 -34.75 8.43 -7.82
CA ILE A 269 -33.41 8.63 -8.38
C ILE A 269 -32.65 9.68 -7.55
N SER A 270 -31.44 9.32 -7.12
CA SER A 270 -30.49 10.23 -6.49
C SER A 270 -29.15 10.23 -7.22
N LEU A 271 -28.50 11.40 -7.22
CA LEU A 271 -27.17 11.62 -7.78
C LEU A 271 -26.28 12.21 -6.69
N GLY A 272 -25.11 11.61 -6.47
CA GLY A 272 -24.10 12.07 -5.53
C GLY A 272 -22.83 12.52 -6.25
N ILE A 273 -22.19 13.57 -5.73
CA ILE A 273 -20.88 14.05 -6.18
C ILE A 273 -20.03 14.27 -4.94
N THR A 274 -18.76 13.89 -5.01
CA THR A 274 -17.80 14.07 -3.91
C THR A 274 -16.47 14.55 -4.43
N LEU A 275 -15.86 15.45 -3.69
CA LEU A 275 -14.52 15.99 -3.93
C LEU A 275 -13.69 15.77 -2.68
N VAL A 276 -12.54 15.13 -2.83
CA VAL A 276 -11.53 14.99 -1.77
C VAL A 276 -10.39 15.93 -2.10
N SER A 277 -9.96 16.73 -1.12
CA SER A 277 -8.84 17.64 -1.31
C SER A 277 -7.54 16.88 -1.55
N PRO A 278 -6.53 17.50 -2.19
CA PRO A 278 -5.16 17.06 -2.05
C PRO A 278 -4.76 16.97 -0.58
N ILE A 279 -3.82 16.07 -0.27
CA ILE A 279 -3.33 15.83 1.09
C ILE A 279 -1.81 15.75 1.04
N GLU A 280 -1.14 16.53 1.86
CA GLU A 280 0.27 16.30 2.22
C GLU A 280 0.29 15.24 3.33
N LEU A 281 0.78 14.05 2.99
CA LEU A 281 0.91 12.94 3.93
C LEU A 281 2.36 12.85 4.38
N SER A 282 2.64 13.37 5.57
CA SER A 282 3.95 13.29 6.18
C SER A 282 4.27 11.87 6.63
N VAL A 283 5.46 11.43 6.25
CA VAL A 283 6.02 10.11 6.54
C VAL A 283 7.28 10.27 7.37
N ASN A 284 7.28 9.68 8.56
CA ASN A 284 8.50 9.48 9.34
C ASN A 284 8.91 8.03 9.21
N GLU A 285 10.08 7.77 8.64
CA GLU A 285 10.59 6.44 8.36
C GLU A 285 11.83 6.16 9.22
N HIS A 286 11.86 4.99 9.85
CA HIS A 286 13.05 4.41 10.45
C HIS A 286 13.32 3.09 9.74
N TRP A 287 14.57 2.88 9.33
CA TRP A 287 14.96 1.66 8.64
C TRP A 287 16.18 1.02 9.28
N TYR A 288 16.27 -0.30 9.14
CA TYR A 288 17.38 -1.12 9.59
C TYR A 288 17.70 -2.14 8.50
N GLN A 289 18.99 -2.30 8.20
CA GLN A 289 19.51 -3.29 7.28
C GLN A 289 20.62 -4.09 7.94
N GLY A 290 20.52 -5.41 7.88
CA GLY A 290 21.51 -6.35 8.40
C GLY A 290 21.96 -7.31 7.32
N THR A 291 23.25 -7.61 7.28
CA THR A 291 23.80 -8.66 6.42
C THR A 291 24.65 -9.63 7.21
N VAL A 292 24.62 -10.90 6.81
CA VAL A 292 25.50 -11.92 7.32
C VAL A 292 25.96 -12.84 6.19
N ALA A 293 27.27 -12.82 5.90
CA ALA A 293 27.92 -13.75 5.00
C ALA A 293 28.61 -14.87 5.79
N TYR A 294 28.26 -16.11 5.46
CA TYR A 294 28.88 -17.33 5.98
C TYR A 294 29.77 -17.93 4.90
N TYR A 295 31.03 -18.17 5.24
CA TYR A 295 32.03 -18.73 4.33
C TYR A 295 32.26 -20.22 4.63
N ASP A 296 32.72 -20.97 3.63
CA ASP A 296 32.98 -22.41 3.72
C ASP A 296 34.04 -22.79 4.76
N ASP A 297 34.95 -21.87 5.08
CA ASP A 297 35.99 -22.06 6.11
C ASP A 297 35.46 -21.86 7.55
N GLY A 298 34.17 -21.56 7.69
CA GLY A 298 33.50 -21.30 8.96
C GLY A 298 33.63 -19.86 9.46
N GLU A 299 34.28 -18.97 8.69
CA GLU A 299 34.27 -17.53 8.97
C GLU A 299 32.87 -16.94 8.74
N GLN A 300 32.49 -15.98 9.58
CA GLN A 300 31.27 -15.21 9.44
C GLN A 300 31.61 -13.73 9.46
N ILE A 301 31.04 -12.98 8.52
CA ILE A 301 31.13 -11.53 8.46
C ILE A 301 29.71 -10.98 8.52
N SER A 302 29.48 -10.05 9.44
CA SER A 302 28.21 -9.36 9.56
C SER A 302 28.43 -7.85 9.47
N ASP A 303 27.47 -7.18 8.84
CA ASP A 303 27.39 -5.71 8.81
C ASP A 303 25.95 -5.28 9.07
N SER A 304 25.77 -4.07 9.59
CA SER A 304 24.43 -3.51 9.82
C SER A 304 24.44 -2.00 9.74
N GLU A 305 23.39 -1.45 9.14
CA GLU A 305 23.16 -0.02 9.06
C GLU A 305 21.72 0.29 9.48
N SER A 306 21.50 1.49 10.00
CA SER A 306 20.16 1.97 10.33
C SER A 306 20.10 3.47 10.13
N GLY A 307 18.94 3.96 9.72
CA GLY A 307 18.72 5.38 9.48
C GLY A 307 17.31 5.81 9.82
N ALA A 308 17.10 7.11 9.75
CA ALA A 308 15.79 7.72 9.86
C ALA A 308 15.68 8.86 8.86
N GLN A 309 14.50 9.02 8.29
CA GLN A 309 14.21 10.09 7.33
C GLN A 309 12.76 10.53 7.43
N ALA A 310 12.51 11.76 7.01
CA ALA A 310 11.18 12.32 6.95
C ALA A 310 10.95 12.93 5.56
N PHE A 311 9.80 12.62 4.98
CA PHE A 311 9.39 13.13 3.67
C PHE A 311 7.86 13.20 3.60
N ASP A 312 7.35 14.08 2.73
CA ASP A 312 5.93 14.20 2.48
C ASP A 312 5.55 13.52 1.16
N ILE A 313 4.39 12.87 1.13
CA ILE A 313 3.74 12.34 -0.06
C ILE A 313 2.53 13.21 -0.38
N GLU A 314 2.58 13.92 -1.50
CA GLU A 314 1.47 14.75 -1.93
C GLU A 314 0.43 13.96 -2.71
N ARG A 315 -0.68 13.60 -2.07
CA ARG A 315 -1.78 12.92 -2.74
C ARG A 315 -2.62 13.92 -3.54
N PRO A 316 -3.02 13.57 -4.78
CA PRO A 316 -3.82 14.43 -5.64
C PRO A 316 -5.26 14.56 -5.13
N PHE A 317 -6.02 15.48 -5.73
CA PHE A 317 -7.46 15.55 -5.50
C PHE A 317 -8.16 14.30 -6.09
N GLU A 318 -9.27 13.90 -5.49
CA GLU A 318 -10.10 12.79 -5.98
C GLU A 318 -11.52 13.30 -6.28
N ILE A 319 -12.08 12.90 -7.43
CA ILE A 319 -13.45 13.25 -7.82
C ILE A 319 -14.28 11.98 -7.96
N GLY A 320 -15.38 11.91 -7.22
CA GLY A 320 -16.34 10.82 -7.28
C GLY A 320 -17.72 11.30 -7.73
N THR A 321 -18.41 10.47 -8.50
CA THR A 321 -19.83 10.65 -8.83
C THR A 321 -20.56 9.33 -8.73
N GLY A 322 -21.83 9.37 -8.36
CA GLY A 322 -22.63 8.18 -8.17
C GLY A 322 -24.11 8.40 -8.44
N ILE A 323 -24.80 7.34 -8.85
CA ILE A 323 -26.24 7.32 -9.05
C ILE A 323 -26.85 6.17 -8.25
N ALA A 324 -28.01 6.42 -7.64
CA ALA A 324 -28.82 5.37 -7.04
C ALA A 324 -30.26 5.43 -7.57
N ILE A 325 -30.82 4.27 -7.86
CA ILE A 325 -32.17 4.10 -8.44
C ILE A 325 -32.95 3.12 -7.57
N LYS A 326 -34.03 3.58 -6.97
CA LYS A 326 -34.94 2.83 -6.10
C LYS A 326 -36.19 2.44 -6.89
N LEU A 327 -36.45 1.15 -7.02
CA LEU A 327 -37.57 0.54 -7.74
C LEU A 327 -38.45 -0.28 -6.80
N LEU A 328 -39.61 -0.72 -7.28
CA LEU A 328 -40.53 -1.62 -6.56
C LEU A 328 -40.88 -1.10 -5.15
N ASP A 329 -41.35 0.16 -5.04
CA ASP A 329 -41.62 0.82 -3.76
C ASP A 329 -40.41 0.80 -2.80
N LYS A 330 -39.20 1.01 -3.34
CA LYS A 330 -37.92 1.02 -2.61
C LYS A 330 -37.48 -0.35 -2.09
N ARG A 331 -38.07 -1.46 -2.59
CA ARG A 331 -37.60 -2.81 -2.26
C ARG A 331 -36.35 -3.19 -3.02
N LEU A 332 -36.13 -2.63 -4.20
CA LEU A 332 -34.96 -2.89 -5.02
C LEU A 332 -34.21 -1.58 -5.23
N THR A 333 -32.92 -1.55 -4.90
CA THR A 333 -32.06 -0.39 -5.11
C THR A 333 -30.87 -0.80 -5.94
N PHE A 334 -30.61 -0.09 -7.04
CA PHE A 334 -29.37 -0.18 -7.79
C PHE A 334 -28.51 1.05 -7.48
N ALA A 335 -27.21 0.85 -7.39
CA ALA A 335 -26.24 1.92 -7.22
C ALA A 335 -25.05 1.71 -8.15
N GLY A 336 -24.49 2.81 -8.65
CA GLY A 336 -23.29 2.78 -9.47
C GLY A 336 -22.48 4.04 -9.26
N ASP A 337 -21.19 3.88 -8.97
CA ASP A 337 -20.27 4.98 -8.71
C ASP A 337 -19.03 4.87 -9.59
N VAL A 338 -18.46 6.03 -9.89
CA VAL A 338 -17.18 6.17 -10.58
C VAL A 338 -16.33 7.19 -9.83
N GLN A 339 -15.06 6.87 -9.62
CA GLN A 339 -14.11 7.76 -8.97
C GLN A 339 -12.83 7.86 -9.81
N LEU A 340 -12.42 9.10 -10.06
CA LEU A 340 -11.24 9.45 -10.83
C LEU A 340 -10.18 10.05 -9.90
N THR A 341 -8.96 9.52 -10.00
CA THR A 341 -7.80 10.04 -9.29
C THR A 341 -6.59 10.09 -10.22
N ASP A 342 -5.96 11.26 -10.32
CA ASP A 342 -4.79 11.47 -11.18
C ASP A 342 -3.48 11.42 -10.38
N TRP A 343 -2.91 10.22 -10.27
CA TRP A 343 -1.71 9.97 -9.48
C TRP A 343 -0.43 10.55 -10.10
N THR A 344 -0.45 11.00 -11.36
CA THR A 344 0.71 11.63 -12.02
C THR A 344 1.14 12.93 -11.35
N GLN A 345 0.22 13.59 -10.63
CA GLN A 345 0.45 14.83 -9.90
C GLN A 345 1.09 14.62 -8.52
N THR A 346 1.23 13.36 -8.08
CA THR A 346 1.83 13.01 -6.79
C THR A 346 3.31 13.38 -6.80
N ARG A 347 3.84 13.84 -5.67
CA ARG A 347 5.29 14.07 -5.52
C ARG A 347 5.77 13.73 -4.11
N TYR A 348 7.05 13.40 -4.03
CA TYR A 348 7.79 13.40 -2.76
C TYR A 348 8.37 14.80 -2.51
N ASP A 349 8.33 15.25 -1.25
CA ASP A 349 9.02 16.45 -0.81
C ASP A 349 9.58 16.31 0.61
N PRO A 350 10.91 16.25 0.82
CA PRO A 350 11.96 15.99 -0.17
C PRO A 350 11.90 14.53 -0.69
N VAL A 351 12.74 14.18 -1.67
CA VAL A 351 12.85 12.79 -2.13
C VAL A 351 13.40 11.88 -1.01
N PRO A 352 12.86 10.66 -0.85
CA PRO A 352 13.24 9.76 0.24
C PRO A 352 14.64 9.16 0.08
N ALA A 353 15.24 9.19 -1.11
CA ALA A 353 16.62 8.72 -1.30
C ALA A 353 17.25 9.38 -2.53
N ASP A 354 18.58 9.51 -2.54
CA ASP A 354 19.35 10.17 -3.60
C ASP A 354 19.19 9.49 -4.98
N ASN A 355 18.86 8.20 -5.01
CA ASN A 355 18.60 7.42 -6.22
C ASN A 355 17.14 7.53 -6.70
N ILE A 356 16.26 8.20 -5.95
CA ILE A 356 14.85 8.42 -6.30
C ILE A 356 14.73 9.82 -6.93
N SER A 357 14.28 9.86 -8.18
CA SER A 357 14.03 11.13 -8.89
C SER A 357 12.75 11.79 -8.39
N GLN A 358 12.72 13.13 -8.37
CA GLN A 358 11.51 13.89 -8.04
C GLN A 358 10.36 13.63 -9.04
N ASN A 359 10.67 13.21 -10.27
CA ASN A 359 9.69 12.90 -11.32
C ASN A 359 9.26 11.41 -11.33
N ASN A 360 9.40 10.71 -10.20
CA ASN A 360 9.07 9.28 -10.11
C ASN A 360 7.60 8.99 -10.45
N PHE A 361 6.70 9.77 -9.88
CA PHE A 361 5.26 9.55 -10.02
C PHE A 361 4.75 9.82 -11.43
N GLU A 362 5.23 10.88 -12.09
CA GLU A 362 4.87 11.16 -13.50
C GLU A 362 5.27 10.02 -14.44
N LYS A 363 6.35 9.31 -14.12
CA LYS A 363 6.90 8.24 -14.96
C LYS A 363 6.25 6.88 -14.71
N PHE A 364 5.89 6.58 -13.45
CA PHE A 364 5.52 5.21 -13.03
C PHE A 364 4.11 5.09 -12.45
N TYR A 365 3.37 6.19 -12.37
CA TYR A 365 1.98 6.18 -11.93
C TYR A 365 1.07 6.79 -12.99
N ALA A 366 -0.17 6.30 -13.08
CA ALA A 366 -1.15 6.73 -14.06
C ALA A 366 -2.46 7.19 -13.39
N THR A 367 -3.28 7.91 -14.16
CA THR A 367 -4.66 8.19 -13.77
C THR A 367 -5.44 6.89 -13.59
N THR A 368 -6.15 6.77 -12.47
CA THR A 368 -6.98 5.59 -12.16
C THR A 368 -8.46 5.93 -12.21
N LEU A 369 -9.25 4.95 -12.66
CA LEU A 369 -10.70 5.00 -12.67
C LEU A 369 -11.26 3.83 -11.86
N GLN A 370 -11.78 4.12 -10.68
CA GLN A 370 -12.46 3.11 -9.86
C GLN A 370 -13.94 3.07 -10.24
N ALA A 371 -14.46 1.87 -10.50
CA ALA A 371 -15.86 1.65 -10.84
C ALA A 371 -16.52 0.71 -9.83
N ARG A 372 -17.70 1.09 -9.34
CA ARG A 372 -18.45 0.36 -8.32
C ARG A 372 -19.88 0.17 -8.77
N LEU A 373 -20.42 -1.02 -8.61
CA LEU A 373 -21.79 -1.37 -8.94
C LEU A 373 -22.39 -2.20 -7.80
N GLY A 374 -23.65 -1.92 -7.45
CA GLY A 374 -24.33 -2.62 -6.37
C GLY A 374 -25.83 -2.74 -6.59
N ALA A 375 -26.42 -3.80 -6.04
CA ALA A 375 -27.85 -4.03 -5.97
C ALA A 375 -28.26 -4.50 -4.57
N GLU A 376 -29.28 -3.86 -3.98
CA GLU A 376 -29.87 -4.23 -2.69
C GLU A 376 -31.34 -4.61 -2.89
N TYR A 377 -31.74 -5.76 -2.33
CA TYR A 377 -33.13 -6.19 -2.24
C TYR A 377 -33.59 -6.32 -0.78
N ARG A 378 -34.61 -5.57 -0.40
CA ARG A 378 -35.26 -5.65 0.92
C ARG A 378 -36.39 -6.68 0.88
N ILE A 379 -36.31 -7.70 1.74
CA ILE A 379 -37.33 -8.70 2.00
C ILE A 379 -38.20 -8.22 3.17
N PRO A 380 -39.40 -7.64 2.93
CA PRO A 380 -40.15 -6.93 3.96
C PRO A 380 -40.70 -7.83 5.07
N VAL A 381 -40.95 -9.11 4.78
CA VAL A 381 -41.55 -10.07 5.73
C VAL A 381 -40.63 -10.35 6.93
N ILE A 382 -39.32 -10.18 6.75
CA ILE A 382 -38.30 -10.53 7.76
C ILE A 382 -37.32 -9.38 8.03
N ASP A 383 -37.62 -8.17 7.53
CA ASP A 383 -36.77 -6.96 7.60
C ASP A 383 -35.29 -7.22 7.33
N THR A 384 -35.05 -8.02 6.28
CA THR A 384 -33.71 -8.44 5.86
C THR A 384 -33.41 -7.87 4.47
N HIS A 385 -32.19 -7.42 4.28
CA HIS A 385 -31.66 -6.87 3.05
C HIS A 385 -30.60 -7.83 2.51
N VAL A 386 -30.67 -8.17 1.23
CA VAL A 386 -29.64 -8.96 0.54
C VAL A 386 -28.99 -8.08 -0.51
N ARG A 387 -27.67 -8.17 -0.64
CA ARG A 387 -26.87 -7.29 -1.48
C ARG A 387 -25.91 -8.11 -2.32
N LEU A 388 -25.67 -7.60 -3.53
CA LEU A 388 -24.65 -8.08 -4.44
C LEU A 388 -23.95 -6.86 -5.04
N GLY A 389 -22.64 -6.94 -5.20
CA GLY A 389 -21.86 -5.85 -5.78
C GLY A 389 -20.63 -6.32 -6.54
N TYR A 390 -20.09 -5.39 -7.31
CA TYR A 390 -18.85 -5.53 -8.06
C TYR A 390 -18.03 -4.25 -7.93
N PHE A 391 -16.73 -4.40 -7.73
CA PHE A 391 -15.79 -3.30 -7.58
C PHE A 391 -14.54 -3.56 -8.40
N ARG A 392 -14.13 -2.58 -9.20
CA ARG A 392 -12.85 -2.57 -9.91
C ARG A 392 -11.96 -1.48 -9.35
N ASP A 393 -10.79 -1.88 -8.84
CA ASP A 393 -9.75 -1.00 -8.30
C ASP A 393 -8.51 -1.01 -9.19
N THR A 394 -8.54 -0.19 -10.25
CA THR A 394 -7.42 -0.06 -11.17
C THR A 394 -6.14 0.36 -10.43
N LEU A 395 -5.04 -0.29 -10.79
CA LEU A 395 -3.75 -0.05 -10.17
C LEU A 395 -3.10 1.20 -10.74
N PRO A 396 -2.61 2.11 -9.87
CA PRO A 396 -1.99 3.33 -10.35
C PRO A 396 -0.56 3.08 -10.86
N PHE A 397 0.13 2.07 -10.32
CA PHE A 397 1.53 1.77 -10.65
C PHE A 397 1.66 1.02 -11.99
N THR A 398 2.56 1.48 -12.87
CA THR A 398 2.63 1.06 -14.28
C THR A 398 3.86 0.25 -14.68
N GLU A 399 4.88 0.11 -13.83
CA GLU A 399 6.09 -0.69 -14.16
C GLU A 399 5.87 -2.21 -14.11
N THR A 400 4.76 -2.67 -13.53
CA THR A 400 4.41 -4.09 -13.54
C THR A 400 3.41 -4.38 -14.64
N ASP A 401 3.64 -5.43 -15.41
CA ASP A 401 2.63 -5.95 -16.34
C ASP A 401 1.46 -6.50 -15.52
N VAL A 402 0.31 -5.84 -15.63
CA VAL A 402 -0.93 -6.23 -14.96
C VAL A 402 -1.69 -7.16 -15.90
N GLU A 403 -1.62 -8.47 -15.64
CA GLU A 403 -2.40 -9.46 -16.38
C GLU A 403 -3.88 -9.40 -16.05
N ASN A 404 -4.21 -9.13 -14.77
CA ASN A 404 -5.58 -8.95 -14.30
C ASN A 404 -5.66 -7.79 -13.30
N GLU A 405 -6.60 -6.87 -13.52
CA GLU A 405 -6.88 -5.77 -12.58
C GLU A 405 -7.48 -6.30 -11.27
N ARG A 406 -7.48 -5.46 -10.22
CA ARG A 406 -8.10 -5.81 -8.94
C ARG A 406 -9.61 -5.74 -9.04
N ASP A 407 -10.20 -6.84 -9.46
CA ASP A 407 -11.63 -7.04 -9.52
C ASP A 407 -12.13 -7.76 -8.26
N PHE A 408 -13.23 -7.25 -7.71
CA PHE A 408 -13.84 -7.78 -6.52
C PHE A 408 -15.32 -8.07 -6.74
N LEU A 409 -15.74 -9.26 -6.34
CA LEU A 409 -17.14 -9.64 -6.23
C LEU A 409 -17.55 -9.56 -4.76
N THR A 410 -18.70 -8.93 -4.49
CA THR A 410 -19.18 -8.76 -3.12
C THR A 410 -20.61 -9.22 -2.94
N MET A 411 -20.91 -9.67 -1.74
CA MET A 411 -22.25 -10.04 -1.30
C MET A 411 -22.46 -9.57 0.14
N GLY A 412 -23.70 -9.31 0.51
CA GLY A 412 -24.01 -8.90 1.87
C GLY A 412 -25.42 -9.25 2.31
N VAL A 413 -25.59 -9.36 3.62
CA VAL A 413 -26.88 -9.51 4.28
C VAL A 413 -26.96 -8.53 5.44
N GLY A 414 -28.10 -7.87 5.56
CA GLY A 414 -28.37 -6.91 6.63
C GLY A 414 -29.71 -7.18 7.27
N LYS A 415 -29.81 -7.04 8.59
CA LYS A 415 -31.08 -7.17 9.30
C LYS A 415 -31.32 -5.99 10.22
N VAL A 416 -32.56 -5.51 10.22
CA VAL A 416 -33.01 -4.46 11.13
C VAL A 416 -33.86 -5.11 12.24
N PHE A 417 -33.47 -4.88 13.48
CA PHE A 417 -34.14 -5.34 14.68
C PHE A 417 -34.84 -4.15 15.35
N GLU A 418 -36.18 -4.25 15.47
CA GLU A 418 -37.02 -3.28 16.18
C GLU A 418 -36.85 -1.82 15.69
N ASN A 419 -36.39 -1.62 14.45
CA ASN A 419 -36.02 -0.32 13.87
C ASN A 419 -34.95 0.47 14.63
N MET A 420 -34.28 -0.14 15.62
CA MET A 420 -33.24 0.51 16.44
C MET A 420 -31.86 -0.04 16.10
N LEU A 421 -31.71 -1.36 16.01
CA LEU A 421 -30.43 -2.01 15.77
C LEU A 421 -30.39 -2.56 14.35
N LYS A 422 -29.41 -2.15 13.56
CA LYS A 422 -29.08 -2.73 12.26
C LYS A 422 -27.78 -3.51 12.37
N VAL A 423 -27.77 -4.74 11.88
CA VAL A 423 -26.55 -5.56 11.78
C VAL A 423 -26.35 -5.94 10.33
N ASP A 424 -25.17 -5.67 9.79
CA ASP A 424 -24.77 -5.97 8.42
C ASP A 424 -23.55 -6.89 8.42
N LEU A 425 -23.56 -7.88 7.53
CA LEU A 425 -22.44 -8.76 7.21
C LEU A 425 -22.19 -8.64 5.70
N ALA A 426 -20.94 -8.46 5.31
CA ALA A 426 -20.54 -8.52 3.91
C ALA A 426 -19.31 -9.38 3.72
N TYR A 427 -19.24 -9.97 2.54
CA TYR A 427 -18.12 -10.76 2.06
C TYR A 427 -17.68 -10.22 0.71
N MET A 428 -16.36 -10.11 0.52
CA MET A 428 -15.73 -9.58 -0.67
C MET A 428 -14.58 -10.51 -1.05
N LEU A 429 -14.61 -10.96 -2.29
CA LEU A 429 -13.60 -11.81 -2.90
C LEU A 429 -12.91 -11.00 -3.99
N GLY A 430 -11.59 -10.84 -3.90
CA GLY A 430 -10.78 -10.22 -4.93
C GLY A 430 -9.70 -11.16 -5.44
N ASN A 431 -9.41 -11.11 -6.73
CA ASN A 431 -8.27 -11.78 -7.33
C ASN A 431 -7.57 -10.83 -8.31
N TRP A 432 -6.24 -10.84 -8.31
CA TRP A 432 -5.44 -10.16 -9.33
C TRP A 432 -4.08 -10.81 -9.47
N GLN A 433 -3.47 -10.63 -10.63
CA GLN A 433 -2.17 -11.19 -10.97
C GLN A 433 -1.29 -10.12 -11.60
N ARG A 434 -0.02 -10.13 -11.21
CA ARG A 434 1.00 -9.26 -11.79
C ARG A 434 2.23 -10.06 -12.14
N SER A 435 2.91 -9.63 -13.19
CA SER A 435 4.22 -10.12 -13.57
C SER A 435 5.21 -8.97 -13.65
N ASN A 436 6.43 -9.21 -13.18
CA ASN A 436 7.56 -8.33 -13.38
C ASN A 436 8.82 -9.15 -13.59
N ASN A 437 9.47 -8.97 -14.75
CA ASN A 437 10.67 -9.70 -15.14
C ASN A 437 10.49 -11.23 -15.00
N ALA A 438 11.11 -11.83 -13.98
CA ALA A 438 11.08 -13.25 -13.68
C ALA A 438 10.08 -13.63 -12.57
N LEU A 439 9.38 -12.67 -11.98
CA LEU A 439 8.48 -12.86 -10.85
C LEU A 439 7.03 -12.71 -11.28
N THR A 440 6.23 -13.75 -11.09
CA THR A 440 4.76 -13.69 -11.21
C THR A 440 4.16 -13.84 -9.83
N THR A 441 3.23 -12.95 -9.46
CA THR A 441 2.51 -13.02 -8.18
C THR A 441 1.02 -12.97 -8.44
N GLU A 442 0.31 -14.03 -8.07
CA GLU A 442 -1.14 -14.07 -7.98
C GLU A 442 -1.57 -13.79 -6.54
N ARG A 443 -2.59 -12.95 -6.36
CA ARG A 443 -3.11 -12.59 -5.04
C ARG A 443 -4.62 -12.79 -4.98
N VAL A 444 -5.05 -13.61 -4.03
CA VAL A 444 -6.46 -13.79 -3.69
C VAL A 444 -6.71 -13.17 -2.31
N THR A 445 -7.80 -12.42 -2.21
CA THR A 445 -8.21 -11.80 -0.94
C THR A 445 -9.64 -12.11 -0.60
N HIS A 446 -9.85 -12.50 0.66
CA HIS A 446 -11.14 -12.72 1.27
C HIS A 446 -11.33 -11.69 2.38
N ARG A 447 -12.30 -10.81 2.24
CA ARG A 447 -12.64 -9.79 3.24
C ARG A 447 -14.04 -10.04 3.77
N VAL A 448 -14.18 -10.12 5.08
CA VAL A 448 -15.46 -10.18 5.78
C VAL A 448 -15.62 -8.91 6.60
N PHE A 449 -16.73 -8.20 6.44
CA PHE A 449 -17.06 -7.01 7.21
C PHE A 449 -18.29 -7.31 8.07
N VAL A 450 -18.24 -6.90 9.33
CA VAL A 450 -19.37 -6.94 10.25
C VAL A 450 -19.59 -5.54 10.78
N SER A 451 -20.80 -5.01 10.62
CA SER A 451 -21.17 -3.69 11.12
C SER A 451 -22.43 -3.74 11.96
N ALA A 452 -22.50 -2.86 12.95
CA ALA A 452 -23.69 -2.62 13.74
C ALA A 452 -23.96 -1.12 13.83
N ALA A 453 -25.20 -0.72 13.60
CA ALA A 453 -25.68 0.65 13.76
C ALA A 453 -26.85 0.66 14.75
N TYR A 454 -26.75 1.47 15.81
CA TYR A 454 -27.80 1.63 16.80
C TYR A 454 -28.37 3.04 16.72
N ARG A 455 -29.69 3.14 16.48
CA ARG A 455 -30.44 4.37 16.28
C ARG A 455 -31.44 4.59 17.41
N PHE A 456 -31.46 5.79 17.99
CA PHE A 456 -32.45 6.17 19.01
C PHE A 456 -32.81 7.66 18.99
#